data_AF-A0A419S472-F1
#
_entry.id   AF-A0A419S472-F1
#
_cell.length_a   1.000
_cell.length_b   1.000
_cell.length_c   1.000
_cell.angle_alpha   90.00
_cell.angle_beta   90.00
_cell.angle_gamma   90.00
#
_symmetry.space_group_name_H-M   'P 1'
#
loop_
_entity.id
_entity.type
_entity.pdbx_description
1 polymer ?
#
loop_
_entity_poly.entity_id
_entity_poly.type
_entity_poly.pdbx_seq_one_letter_code
_entity_poly.pdbx_strand_id
1 'polypeptide(L)'
;MITDKIEEVTQSLEDTLLQEDIFTNISKTERILSMASGSYIFLKGVSNIFSSPLLATTELILGFGLLQRGVTGHCPVTERLENSKLGSTSVVVVER
;
A
#
# COMPACT_ATOMS: atom_id res chain seq x y z
N MET A 1 -14.69 -24.28 -14.02
CA MET A 1 -14.71 -23.47 -15.25
C MET A 1 -14.80 -21.96 -14.98
N ILE A 2 -15.67 -21.48 -14.06
CA ILE A 2 -15.68 -20.06 -13.66
C ILE A 2 -14.56 -19.78 -12.64
N THR A 3 -14.36 -20.69 -11.68
CA THR A 3 -13.31 -20.61 -10.66
C THR A 3 -11.91 -20.53 -11.25
N ASP A 4 -11.61 -21.33 -12.28
CA ASP A 4 -10.29 -21.36 -12.95
C ASP A 4 -9.90 -19.98 -13.52
N LYS A 5 -10.88 -19.24 -14.07
CA LYS A 5 -10.65 -17.88 -14.59
C LYS A 5 -10.43 -16.86 -13.48
N ILE A 6 -11.13 -17.00 -12.35
CA ILE A 6 -10.96 -16.10 -11.20
C ILE A 6 -9.56 -16.28 -10.62
N GLU A 7 -9.09 -17.53 -10.57
CA GLU A 7 -7.74 -17.88 -10.09
C GLU A 7 -6.66 -17.32 -11.01
N GLU A 8 -6.81 -17.45 -12.34
CA GLU A 8 -5.90 -16.87 -13.34
C GLU A 8 -5.79 -15.34 -13.21
N VAL A 9 -6.93 -14.66 -13.04
CA VAL A 9 -6.97 -13.20 -12.86
C VAL A 9 -6.30 -12.83 -11.54
N THR A 10 -6.59 -13.56 -10.45
CA THR A 10 -6.00 -13.31 -9.14
C THR A 10 -4.49 -13.47 -9.20
N GLN A 11 -3.98 -14.54 -9.79
CA GLN A 11 -2.54 -14.79 -9.96
C GLN A 11 -1.87 -13.68 -10.79
N SER A 12 -2.50 -13.24 -11.87
CA SER A 12 -1.97 -12.15 -12.71
C SER A 12 -1.93 -10.81 -11.96
N LEU A 13 -2.94 -10.54 -11.13
CA LEU A 13 -2.94 -9.38 -10.25
C LEU A 13 -1.86 -9.48 -9.18
N GLU A 14 -1.73 -10.61 -8.50
CA GLU A 14 -0.70 -10.81 -7.49
C GLU A 14 0.70 -10.66 -8.07
N ASP A 15 0.95 -11.18 -9.27
CA ASP A 15 2.25 -11.04 -9.95
C ASP A 15 2.55 -9.60 -10.36
N THR A 16 1.54 -8.81 -10.74
CA THR A 16 1.78 -7.42 -11.18
C THR A 16 1.80 -6.44 -10.00
N LEU A 17 0.95 -6.66 -8.99
CA LEU A 17 0.66 -5.69 -7.91
C LEU A 17 1.32 -6.05 -6.58
N LEU A 18 1.68 -7.33 -6.36
CA LEU A 18 2.32 -7.81 -5.12
C LEU A 18 3.73 -8.34 -5.34
N GLN A 19 4.27 -8.27 -6.56
CA GLN A 19 5.68 -8.56 -6.80
C GLN A 19 6.55 -7.55 -6.03
N GLU A 20 7.54 -8.09 -5.36
CA GLU A 20 8.42 -7.34 -4.46
C GLU A 20 9.62 -6.86 -5.27
N ASP A 21 9.78 -5.54 -5.36
CA ASP A 21 10.91 -4.89 -6.00
C ASP A 21 11.91 -4.39 -4.94
N ILE A 22 13.12 -3.99 -5.35
CA ILE A 22 14.16 -3.45 -4.46
C ILE A 22 13.68 -2.17 -3.73
N PHE A 23 12.70 -1.46 -4.30
CA PHE A 23 12.09 -0.27 -3.71
C PHE A 23 10.90 -0.56 -2.78
N THR A 24 10.50 -1.82 -2.61
CA THR A 24 9.39 -2.20 -1.72
C THR A 24 9.87 -2.25 -0.27
N ASN A 25 9.20 -1.51 0.64
CA ASN A 25 9.54 -1.52 2.08
C ASN A 25 8.37 -1.89 3.02
N ILE A 26 7.23 -2.28 2.46
CA ILE A 26 6.07 -2.77 3.23
C ILE A 26 5.67 -4.17 2.76
N SER A 27 5.12 -4.95 3.70
CA SER A 27 4.77 -6.36 3.45
C SER A 27 3.57 -6.51 2.50
N LYS A 28 3.45 -7.66 1.83
CA LYS A 28 2.30 -7.99 0.96
C LYS A 28 0.94 -7.76 1.64
N THR A 29 0.79 -8.16 2.90
CA THR A 29 -0.46 -7.94 3.66
C THR A 29 -0.78 -6.45 3.85
N GLU A 30 0.24 -5.62 4.12
CA GLU A 30 0.06 -4.16 4.24
C GLU A 30 -0.33 -3.54 2.90
N ARG A 31 0.24 -4.03 1.80
CA ARG A 31 -0.12 -3.60 0.44
C ARG A 31 -1.58 -3.91 0.14
N ILE A 32 -2.02 -5.16 0.36
CA ILE A 32 -3.42 -5.58 0.14
C ILE A 32 -4.36 -4.74 1.00
N LEU A 33 -4.05 -4.56 2.29
CA LEU A 33 -4.88 -3.77 3.19
C LEU A 33 -4.97 -2.29 2.74
N SER A 34 -3.85 -1.71 2.31
CA SER A 34 -3.80 -0.34 1.78
C SER A 34 -4.60 -0.21 0.49
N MET A 35 -4.50 -1.19 -0.42
CA MET A 35 -5.29 -1.20 -1.66
C MET A 35 -6.79 -1.34 -1.39
N ALA A 36 -7.17 -2.25 -0.49
CA ALA A 36 -8.57 -2.51 -0.17
C ALA A 36 -9.23 -1.28 0.49
N SER A 37 -8.60 -0.74 1.53
CA SER A 37 -9.07 0.47 2.22
C SER A 37 -9.03 1.70 1.31
N GLY A 38 -7.95 1.86 0.53
CA GLY A 38 -7.80 2.94 -0.44
C GLY A 38 -8.86 2.92 -1.53
N SER A 39 -9.13 1.73 -2.11
CA SER A 39 -10.21 1.55 -3.10
C SER A 39 -11.57 1.93 -2.52
N TYR A 40 -11.87 1.46 -1.30
CA TYR A 40 -13.14 1.75 -0.66
C TYR A 40 -13.35 3.25 -0.43
N ILE A 41 -12.35 3.93 0.15
CA ILE A 41 -12.41 5.37 0.43
C ILE A 41 -12.47 6.17 -0.87
N PHE A 42 -11.67 5.79 -1.87
CA PHE A 42 -11.67 6.44 -3.18
C PHE A 42 -13.03 6.34 -3.86
N LEU A 43 -13.62 5.14 -3.93
CA LEU A 43 -14.94 4.90 -4.52
C LEU A 43 -16.05 5.64 -3.75
N LYS A 44 -15.93 5.73 -2.43
CA LYS A 44 -16.85 6.52 -1.60
C LYS A 44 -16.76 8.02 -1.95
N GLY A 45 -15.56 8.55 -2.10
CA GLY A 45 -15.32 9.93 -2.54
C GLY A 45 -15.90 10.21 -3.93
N VAL A 46 -15.64 9.32 -4.90
CA VAL A 46 -16.24 9.41 -6.26
C VAL A 46 -17.76 9.42 -6.20
N SER A 47 -18.36 8.53 -5.41
CA SER A 47 -19.82 8.42 -5.29
C SER A 47 -20.45 9.65 -4.63
N ASN A 48 -19.71 10.36 -3.77
CA ASN A 48 -20.23 11.46 -2.96
C ASN A 48 -19.85 12.85 -3.51
N ILE A 49 -19.22 12.93 -4.68
CA ILE A 49 -18.65 14.17 -5.24
C ILE A 49 -19.69 15.27 -5.48
N PHE A 50 -20.92 14.89 -5.83
CA PHE A 50 -22.03 15.82 -6.07
C PHE A 50 -22.79 16.20 -4.78
N SER A 51 -22.73 15.34 -3.75
CA SER A 51 -23.45 15.56 -2.49
C SER A 51 -22.65 16.39 -1.50
N SER A 52 -21.33 16.19 -1.45
CA SER A 52 -20.45 16.88 -0.50
C SER A 52 -19.05 17.04 -1.10
N PRO A 53 -18.86 18.02 -2.01
CA PRO A 53 -17.64 18.13 -2.83
C PRO A 53 -16.37 18.31 -2.00
N LEU A 54 -16.44 19.05 -0.88
CA LEU A 54 -15.29 19.26 0.00
C LEU A 54 -14.83 17.96 0.66
N LEU A 55 -15.78 17.19 1.21
CA LEU A 55 -15.50 15.89 1.83
C LEU A 55 -15.03 14.87 0.78
N ALA A 56 -15.71 14.81 -0.36
CA ALA A 56 -15.37 13.92 -1.45
C ALA A 56 -13.95 14.15 -1.98
N THR A 57 -13.49 15.40 -2.04
CA THR A 57 -12.11 15.72 -2.46
C THR A 57 -11.10 15.17 -1.46
N THR A 58 -11.35 15.29 -0.16
CA THR A 58 -10.47 14.69 0.86
C THR A 58 -10.46 13.16 0.78
N GLU A 59 -11.61 12.53 0.60
CA GLU A 59 -11.72 11.08 0.42
C GLU A 59 -11.01 10.60 -0.85
N LEU A 60 -11.14 11.33 -1.96
CA LEU A 60 -10.42 11.03 -3.20
C LEU A 60 -8.90 11.09 -3.01
N ILE A 61 -8.38 12.17 -2.41
CA ILE A 61 -6.94 12.34 -2.19
C ILE A 61 -6.41 11.26 -1.23
N LEU A 62 -7.11 11.01 -0.12
CA LEU A 62 -6.70 9.99 0.85
C LEU A 62 -6.76 8.58 0.26
N GLY A 63 -7.85 8.25 -0.43
CA GLY A 63 -8.01 6.95 -1.09
C GLY A 63 -6.97 6.74 -2.18
N PHE A 64 -6.70 7.76 -3.00
CA PHE A 64 -5.66 7.70 -4.03
C PHE A 64 -4.27 7.54 -3.43
N GLY A 65 -3.95 8.26 -2.35
CA GLY A 65 -2.66 8.11 -1.66
C GLY A 65 -2.46 6.69 -1.10
N LEU A 66 -3.51 6.09 -0.51
CA LEU A 66 -3.47 4.71 -0.02
C LEU A 66 -3.33 3.69 -1.15
N LEU A 67 -3.99 3.92 -2.29
CA LEU A 67 -3.84 3.10 -3.48
C LEU A 67 -2.42 3.16 -4.02
N GLN A 68 -1.88 4.37 -4.19
CA GLN A 68 -0.52 4.57 -4.69
C GLN A 68 0.51 3.90 -3.78
N ARG A 69 0.37 4.02 -2.45
CA ARG A 69 1.20 3.30 -1.48
C ARG A 69 1.09 1.79 -1.63
N GLY A 70 -0.12 1.26 -1.78
CA GLY A 70 -0.33 -0.18 -1.95
C GLY A 70 0.33 -0.70 -3.22
N VAL A 71 0.09 -0.02 -4.35
CA VAL A 71 0.61 -0.38 -5.69
C VAL A 71 2.13 -0.32 -5.71
N THR A 72 2.72 0.79 -5.26
CA THR A 72 4.18 0.96 -5.27
C THR A 72 4.89 0.10 -4.22
N GLY A 73 4.20 -0.27 -3.13
CA GLY A 73 4.83 -0.99 -2.03
C GLY A 73 5.84 -0.15 -1.24
N HIS A 74 5.81 1.19 -1.38
CA HIS A 74 6.71 2.10 -0.68
C HIS A 74 5.95 2.99 0.32
N CYS A 75 6.48 3.04 1.54
CA CYS A 75 6.05 3.96 2.57
C CYS A 75 7.24 4.73 3.15
N PRO A 76 7.31 6.06 2.97
CA PRO A 76 8.39 6.86 3.52
C PRO A 76 8.40 6.85 5.05
N VAL A 77 7.24 6.67 5.70
CA VAL A 77 7.15 6.63 7.17
C VAL A 77 7.89 5.42 7.72
N THR A 78 7.65 4.24 7.14
CA THR A 78 8.36 3.01 7.54
C THR A 78 9.87 3.16 7.30
N GLU A 79 10.27 3.74 6.17
CA GLU A 79 11.68 4.01 5.85
C GLU A 79 12.33 4.92 6.90
N ARG A 80 11.68 6.02 7.30
CA ARG A 80 12.21 6.91 8.36
C ARG A 80 12.27 6.21 9.71
N LEU A 81 11.31 5.35 10.02
CA LEU A 81 11.27 4.61 11.28
C LEU A 81 12.39 3.58 11.37
N GLU A 82 12.65 2.85 10.29
CA GLU A 82 13.77 1.90 10.20
C GLU A 82 15.12 2.60 10.34
N ASN A 83 15.33 3.71 9.63
CA ASN A 83 16.53 4.53 9.75
C ASN A 83 16.74 5.07 11.18
N SER A 84 15.66 5.45 11.86
CA SER A 84 15.71 5.90 13.26
C SER A 84 16.07 4.77 14.22
N LYS A 85 15.63 3.53 13.93
CA LYS A 85 15.96 2.34 14.72
C LYS A 85 17.43 1.94 14.59
N LEU A 86 18.01 2.05 13.39
CA LEU A 86 19.45 1.81 13.17
C LEU A 86 20.34 2.77 13.98
N GLY A 87 19.92 4.01 14.20
CA GLY A 87 20.64 4.96 15.07
C GLY A 87 20.66 4.58 16.56
N SER A 88 19.85 3.61 16.98
CA SER A 88 19.73 3.16 18.38
C SER A 88 20.31 1.77 18.66
N THR A 89 20.75 1.06 17.62
CA THR A 89 21.44 -0.23 17.80
C THR A 89 22.93 0.05 17.85
N SER A 90 23.48 0.14 19.07
CA SER A 90 24.92 0.08 19.31
C SER A 90 25.50 -1.11 18.55
N VAL A 91 26.38 -0.83 17.58
CA VAL A 91 27.21 -1.85 16.92
C VAL A 91 27.98 -2.58 18.02
N VAL A 92 27.57 -3.80 18.36
CA VAL A 92 28.42 -4.70 19.15
C VAL A 92 29.49 -5.20 18.20
N VAL A 93 30.61 -4.49 18.16
CA VAL A 93 31.85 -5.00 17.57
C VAL A 93 32.26 -6.20 18.41
N VAL A 94 32.07 -7.40 17.88
CA VAL A 94 32.75 -8.59 18.41
C VAL A 94 34.18 -8.50 17.92
N GLU A 95 35.06 -7.87 18.71
CA GLU A 95 36.51 -8.08 18.55
C GLU A 95 36.80 -9.56 18.84
N ARG A 96 37.54 -10.18 17.92
CA ARG A 96 37.94 -11.58 17.96
C ARG A 96 39.37 -11.71 18.43
#